data_AF-A0AAU8FQF3-F1
#
_entry.id   AF-A0AAU8FQF3-F1
#
_cell.length_a   1.000
_cell.length_b   1.000
_cell.length_c   1.000
_cell.angle_alpha   90.00
_cell.angle_beta   90.00
_cell.angle_gamma   90.00
#
_symmetry.space_group_name_H-M   'P 1'
#
loop_
_entity.id
_entity.type
_entity.pdbx_description
1 polymer ?
#
loop_
_entity_poly.entity_id
_entity_poly.type
_entity_poly.pdbx_seq_one_letter_code
_entity_poly.pdbx_strand_id
1 'polypeptide(L)'
;MNRRDFLVHSALAGSIIPSLAKGTFAQPAADDLKVNIFSKHLQFLNYTDMAEVAKELGFDGIDLTVRPKGHVLPEKVETDLPLAVEAMKKVGLAPQMFCTAVEDAGNPVDKKSTRNSRQAGFQVLPHELVPLRGAKEHPRTTGRIRQ
;
A
#
# COMPACT_ATOMS: atom_id res chain seq x y z
N MET A 1 44.26 -28.81 20.28
CA MET A 1 43.08 -28.38 21.08
C MET A 1 42.14 -29.55 21.28
N ASN A 2 41.84 -29.91 22.53
CA ASN A 2 40.91 -30.97 22.86
C ASN A 2 39.48 -30.41 22.92
N ARG A 3 38.50 -31.14 22.37
CA ARG A 3 37.09 -30.67 22.30
C ARG A 3 36.49 -30.37 23.69
N ARG A 4 37.00 -31.07 24.70
CA ARG A 4 36.60 -30.89 26.10
C ARG A 4 37.12 -29.57 26.67
N ASP A 5 38.37 -29.21 26.38
CA ASP A 5 38.94 -27.94 26.84
C ASP A 5 38.18 -26.76 26.23
N PHE A 6 37.80 -26.86 24.96
CA PHE A 6 37.01 -25.82 24.30
C PHE A 6 35.62 -25.63 24.93
N LEU A 7 34.93 -26.73 25.28
CA LEU A 7 33.61 -26.67 25.92
C LEU A 7 33.67 -26.08 27.32
N VAL A 8 34.70 -26.41 28.10
CA VAL A 8 34.89 -25.88 29.46
C VAL A 8 35.18 -24.37 29.42
N HIS A 9 36.03 -23.91 28.51
CA HIS A 9 36.33 -22.48 28.38
C HIS A 9 35.12 -21.68 27.84
N SER A 10 34.33 -22.26 26.93
CA SER A 10 33.12 -21.62 26.39
C SER A 10 32.00 -21.48 27.44
N ALA A 11 31.84 -22.48 28.32
CA ALA A 11 30.84 -22.46 29.38
C ALA A 11 31.16 -21.41 30.48
N LEU A 12 32.44 -21.18 30.78
CA LEU A 12 32.85 -20.17 31.76
C LEU A 12 32.62 -18.74 31.27
N ALA A 13 32.71 -18.49 29.96
CA ALA A 13 32.48 -17.16 29.39
C ALA A 13 30.98 -16.81 29.28
N GLY A 14 30.11 -17.83 29.17
CA GLY A 14 28.65 -17.65 29.01
C GLY A 14 27.84 -17.58 30.31
N SER A 15 28.44 -17.85 31.47
CA SER A 15 27.72 -18.01 32.74
C SER A 15 27.32 -16.70 33.44
N ILE A 16 27.78 -15.53 32.96
CA ILE A 16 27.50 -14.22 33.56
C ILE A 16 26.31 -13.50 32.89
N ILE A 17 25.78 -14.04 31.79
CA ILE A 17 24.74 -13.40 30.97
C ILE A 17 23.26 -13.83 31.25
N PRO A 18 22.91 -14.86 32.07
CA PRO A 18 21.49 -15.23 32.21
C PRO A 18 20.64 -14.15 32.91
N SER A 19 21.24 -13.32 33.79
CA SER A 19 20.51 -12.30 34.55
C SER A 19 20.33 -10.96 33.83
N LEU A 20 21.05 -10.73 32.73
CA LEU A 20 20.87 -9.54 31.89
C LEU A 20 20.06 -9.82 30.61
N ALA A 21 19.87 -11.10 30.28
CA ALA A 21 19.01 -11.57 29.20
C ALA A 21 17.56 -11.78 29.63
N LYS A 22 17.03 -10.97 30.57
CA LYS A 22 15.62 -10.60 30.52
C LYS A 22 15.46 -9.72 29.28
N GLY A 23 15.51 -10.36 28.12
CA GLY A 23 15.11 -9.79 26.88
C GLY A 23 13.70 -9.29 27.10
N THR A 24 13.58 -7.98 27.25
CA THR A 24 12.46 -7.22 26.76
C THR A 24 12.32 -7.56 25.28
N PHE A 25 11.72 -8.73 25.00
CA PHE A 25 10.93 -8.87 23.80
C PHE A 25 9.86 -7.79 23.96
N ALA A 26 10.11 -6.64 23.35
CA ALA A 26 9.10 -5.65 23.14
C ALA A 26 7.99 -6.38 22.39
N GLN A 27 6.95 -6.77 23.13
CA GLN A 27 5.73 -7.22 22.51
C GLN A 27 5.31 -6.04 21.63
N PRO A 28 5.26 -6.20 20.30
CA PRO A 28 4.77 -5.13 19.46
C PRO A 28 3.43 -4.76 20.05
N ALA A 29 3.23 -3.47 20.35
CA ALA A 29 1.90 -3.00 20.67
C ALA A 29 1.00 -3.56 19.55
N ALA A 30 -0.09 -4.20 19.94
CA ALA A 30 -1.08 -4.64 18.97
C ALA A 30 -1.64 -3.34 18.36
N ASP A 31 -0.96 -2.84 17.32
CA ASP A 31 -1.48 -1.78 16.49
C ASP A 31 -2.83 -2.29 15.99
N ASP A 32 -3.87 -1.50 16.25
CA ASP A 32 -5.21 -1.81 15.81
C ASP A 32 -5.16 -2.01 14.29
N LEU A 33 -5.44 -3.23 13.84
CA LEU A 33 -5.28 -3.59 12.43
C LEU A 33 -6.31 -2.82 11.62
N LYS A 34 -5.86 -1.81 10.88
CA LYS A 34 -6.76 -1.01 10.05
C LYS A 34 -7.26 -1.80 8.84
N VAL A 35 -8.57 -1.94 8.72
CA VAL A 35 -9.23 -2.64 7.63
C VAL A 35 -9.90 -1.64 6.70
N ASN A 36 -9.46 -1.60 5.45
CA ASN A 36 -10.01 -0.71 4.42
C ASN A 36 -10.84 -1.49 3.41
N ILE A 37 -11.96 -0.91 2.97
CA ILE A 37 -12.77 -1.48 1.88
C ILE A 37 -12.27 -1.01 0.52
N PHE A 38 -12.19 -1.93 -0.45
CA PHE A 38 -11.87 -1.59 -1.83
C PHE A 38 -13.07 -0.95 -2.54
N SER A 39 -12.90 0.29 -3.02
CA SER A 39 -14.02 1.10 -3.52
C SER A 39 -14.73 0.51 -4.75
N LYS A 40 -14.12 -0.46 -5.45
CA LYS A 40 -14.76 -1.22 -6.54
C LYS A 40 -16.07 -1.88 -6.10
N HIS A 41 -16.16 -2.32 -4.85
CA HIS A 41 -17.38 -2.95 -4.33
C HIS A 41 -18.52 -1.96 -4.08
N LEU A 42 -18.21 -0.66 -4.01
CA LEU A 42 -19.13 0.44 -3.79
C LEU A 42 -19.23 1.37 -5.02
N GLN A 43 -18.77 0.91 -6.18
CA GLN A 43 -18.53 1.79 -7.34
C GLN A 43 -19.81 2.37 -7.97
N PHE A 44 -20.98 1.84 -7.61
CA PHE A 44 -22.28 2.35 -8.03
C PHE A 44 -22.75 3.54 -7.19
N LEU A 45 -22.12 3.81 -6.06
CA LEU A 45 -22.43 4.93 -5.16
C LEU A 45 -21.66 6.18 -5.56
N ASN A 46 -22.19 7.34 -5.16
CA ASN A 46 -21.44 8.59 -5.23
C ASN A 46 -20.40 8.68 -4.08
N TYR A 47 -19.54 9.69 -4.09
CA TYR A 47 -18.45 9.83 -3.11
C TYR A 47 -18.92 9.90 -1.65
N THR A 48 -20.02 10.61 -1.41
CA THR A 48 -20.60 10.77 -0.07
C THR A 48 -21.20 9.46 0.41
N ASP A 49 -22.09 8.86 -0.39
CA ASP A 49 -22.76 7.60 -0.05
C ASP A 49 -21.75 6.46 0.14
N MET A 50 -20.71 6.40 -0.70
CA MET A 50 -19.62 5.44 -0.55
C MET A 50 -18.92 5.60 0.81
N ALA A 51 -18.64 6.84 1.22
CA ALA A 51 -17.95 7.13 2.47
C ALA A 51 -18.83 6.79 3.68
N GLU A 52 -20.12 7.16 3.64
CA GLU A 52 -21.10 6.85 4.67
C GLU A 52 -21.28 5.33 4.84
N VAL A 53 -21.53 4.61 3.75
CA VAL A 53 -21.68 3.14 3.78
C VAL A 53 -20.40 2.46 4.29
N ALA A 54 -19.21 2.90 3.85
CA ALA A 54 -17.96 2.34 4.35
C ALA A 54 -17.81 2.52 5.86
N LYS A 55 -18.21 3.69 6.40
CA LYS A 55 -18.18 3.97 7.83
C LYS A 55 -19.22 3.14 8.60
N GLU A 56 -20.44 3.03 8.08
CA GLU A 56 -21.52 2.23 8.67
C GLU A 56 -21.17 0.75 8.76
N LEU A 57 -20.45 0.21 7.76
CA LEU A 57 -19.95 -1.16 7.75
C LEU A 57 -18.78 -1.39 8.71
N GLY A 58 -18.24 -0.34 9.33
CA GLY A 58 -17.17 -0.43 10.33
C GLY A 58 -15.76 -0.50 9.76
N PHE A 59 -15.54 -0.07 8.51
CA PHE A 59 -14.19 0.03 7.95
C PHE A 59 -13.44 1.27 8.47
N ASP A 60 -12.12 1.18 8.54
CA ASP A 60 -11.22 2.26 8.98
C ASP A 60 -10.87 3.25 7.86
N GLY A 61 -11.10 2.82 6.61
CA GLY A 61 -10.78 3.60 5.43
C GLY A 61 -11.27 2.96 4.15
N ILE A 62 -10.94 3.62 3.04
CA ILE A 62 -11.30 3.19 1.69
C ILE A 62 -10.02 3.12 0.86
N ASP A 63 -9.82 2.00 0.19
CA ASP A 63 -8.86 1.87 -0.90
C ASP A 63 -9.51 2.38 -2.19
N LEU A 64 -9.28 3.66 -2.47
CA LEU A 64 -9.96 4.40 -3.53
C LEU A 64 -9.37 4.07 -4.90
N THR A 65 -10.21 3.60 -5.82
CA THR A 65 -9.79 3.30 -7.19
C THR A 65 -9.71 4.56 -8.06
N VAL A 66 -8.53 4.82 -8.61
CA VAL A 66 -8.25 5.89 -9.58
C VAL A 66 -7.63 5.30 -10.84
N ARG A 67 -8.51 4.79 -11.68
CA ARG A 67 -8.17 4.02 -12.88
C ARG A 67 -9.30 4.13 -13.90
N PRO A 68 -9.10 3.71 -15.16
CA PRO A 68 -10.19 3.63 -16.13
C PRO A 68 -11.35 2.81 -15.58
N LYS A 69 -12.57 3.34 -15.67
CA LYS A 69 -13.77 2.73 -15.07
C LYS A 69 -13.62 2.48 -13.56
N GLY A 70 -12.88 3.33 -12.85
CA GLY A 70 -12.82 3.35 -11.39
C GLY A 70 -13.84 4.33 -10.80
N HIS A 71 -13.75 4.53 -9.49
CA HIS A 71 -14.54 5.51 -8.76
C HIS A 71 -14.14 6.95 -9.12
N VAL A 72 -12.83 7.18 -9.32
CA VAL A 72 -12.31 8.41 -9.94
C VAL A 72 -11.59 8.06 -11.23
N LEU A 73 -11.77 8.87 -12.26
CA LEU A 73 -11.10 8.70 -13.54
C LEU A 73 -9.73 9.40 -13.54
N PRO A 74 -8.67 8.81 -14.14
CA PRO A 74 -7.34 9.41 -14.21
C PRO A 74 -7.34 10.81 -14.85
N GLU A 75 -8.20 11.03 -15.85
CA GLU A 75 -8.32 12.30 -16.57
C GLU A 75 -8.92 13.41 -15.70
N LYS A 76 -9.75 13.03 -14.71
CA LYS A 76 -10.45 13.94 -13.79
C LYS A 76 -9.83 13.96 -12.40
N VAL A 77 -8.65 13.39 -12.22
CA VAL A 77 -8.01 13.25 -10.91
C VAL A 77 -7.73 14.59 -10.21
N GLU A 78 -7.61 15.71 -10.94
CA GLU A 78 -7.48 17.04 -10.33
C GLU A 78 -8.77 17.57 -9.71
N THR A 79 -9.91 17.22 -10.29
CA THR A 79 -11.22 17.75 -9.87
C THR A 79 -11.94 16.79 -8.93
N ASP A 80 -11.88 15.50 -9.21
CA ASP A 80 -12.74 14.51 -8.58
C ASP A 80 -12.08 13.88 -7.34
N LEU A 81 -10.74 13.79 -7.33
CA LEU A 81 -10.01 13.23 -6.19
C LEU A 81 -10.18 14.07 -4.91
N PRO A 82 -10.08 15.42 -4.94
CA PRO A 82 -10.35 16.23 -3.74
C PRO A 82 -11.76 16.02 -3.20
N LEU A 83 -12.77 15.90 -4.08
CA LEU A 83 -14.16 15.66 -3.68
C LEU A 83 -14.33 14.32 -2.96
N ALA A 84 -13.72 13.26 -3.49
CA ALA A 84 -13.74 11.93 -2.86
C ALA A 84 -13.05 11.94 -1.49
N VAL A 85 -11.90 12.61 -1.39
CA VAL A 85 -11.13 12.73 -0.14
C VAL A 85 -11.88 13.55 0.90
N GLU A 86 -12.56 14.63 0.50
CA GLU A 86 -13.41 15.40 1.39
C GLU A 86 -14.59 14.59 1.92
N ALA A 87 -15.25 13.80 1.06
CA ALA A 87 -16.32 12.90 1.48
C ALA A 87 -15.83 11.89 2.54
N MET A 88 -14.68 11.26 2.31
CA MET A 88 -14.05 10.35 3.28
C MET A 88 -13.73 11.05 4.61
N LYS A 89 -13.13 12.24 4.56
CA LYS A 89 -12.78 13.00 5.77
C LYS A 89 -14.01 13.41 6.59
N LYS A 90 -15.11 13.78 5.94
CA LYS A 90 -16.36 14.18 6.62
C LYS A 90 -16.92 13.09 7.54
N VAL A 91 -16.76 11.83 7.17
CA VAL A 91 -17.21 10.67 7.97
C VAL A 91 -16.10 10.08 8.86
N GLY A 92 -14.95 10.76 8.94
CA GLY A 92 -13.81 10.33 9.76
C GLY A 92 -12.96 9.20 9.18
N LEU A 93 -13.07 8.92 7.87
CA LEU A 93 -12.23 7.94 7.19
C LEU A 93 -10.96 8.61 6.65
N ALA A 94 -9.81 8.02 6.94
CA ALA A 94 -8.53 8.56 6.48
C ALA A 94 -8.20 8.05 5.06
N PRO A 95 -7.76 8.94 4.13
CA PRO A 95 -7.27 8.53 2.82
C PRO A 95 -5.90 7.85 2.96
N GLN A 96 -5.89 6.54 3.21
CA GLN A 96 -4.65 5.80 3.41
C GLN A 96 -4.18 5.09 2.15
N MET A 97 -5.08 4.34 1.50
CA MET A 97 -4.77 3.50 0.35
C MET A 97 -5.49 3.96 -0.91
N PHE A 98 -4.85 3.69 -2.04
CA PHE A 98 -5.24 4.17 -3.35
C PHE A 98 -4.79 3.15 -4.39
N CYS A 99 -5.66 2.84 -5.34
CA CYS A 99 -5.41 1.83 -6.36
C CYS A 99 -5.48 2.44 -7.76
N THR A 100 -4.37 2.42 -8.47
CA THR A 100 -4.30 2.90 -9.86
C THR A 100 -4.13 1.79 -10.88
N ALA A 101 -4.26 2.16 -12.15
CA ALA A 101 -3.76 1.38 -13.28
C ALA A 101 -2.56 2.10 -13.92
N VAL A 102 -1.59 2.52 -13.10
CA VAL A 102 -0.32 3.05 -13.61
C VAL A 102 0.46 1.91 -14.26
N GLU A 103 0.82 2.09 -15.53
CA GLU A 103 1.56 1.10 -16.31
C GLU A 103 2.93 1.63 -16.76
N ASP A 104 3.07 2.95 -16.93
CA ASP A 104 4.29 3.57 -17.42
C ASP A 104 4.68 4.83 -16.63
N ALA A 105 5.87 4.81 -16.04
CA ALA A 105 6.45 5.95 -15.35
C ALA A 105 6.77 7.14 -16.27
N GLY A 106 6.76 6.97 -17.59
CA GLY A 106 6.89 8.01 -18.61
C GLY A 106 5.57 8.74 -18.92
N ASN A 107 4.43 8.05 -18.77
CA ASN A 107 3.12 8.52 -19.16
C ASN A 107 2.67 9.75 -18.33
N PRO A 108 2.25 10.86 -18.97
CA PRO A 108 1.83 12.07 -18.26
C PRO A 108 0.58 11.86 -17.38
N VAL A 109 -0.35 10.99 -17.77
CA VAL A 109 -1.58 10.70 -17.00
C VAL A 109 -1.23 9.95 -15.72
N ASP A 110 -0.37 8.94 -15.82
CA ASP A 110 0.10 8.14 -14.68
C ASP A 110 0.84 9.01 -13.67
N LYS A 111 1.77 9.85 -14.14
CA LYS A 111 2.48 10.84 -13.31
C LYS A 111 1.51 11.78 -12.60
N LYS A 112 0.46 12.22 -13.29
CA LYS A 112 -0.54 13.14 -12.76
C LYS A 112 -1.35 12.47 -11.64
N SER A 113 -1.80 11.23 -11.87
CA SER A 113 -2.53 10.44 -10.88
C SER A 113 -1.74 10.24 -9.60
N THR A 114 -0.49 9.76 -9.69
CA THR A 114 0.38 9.52 -8.53
C THR A 114 0.79 10.80 -7.80
N ARG A 115 1.00 11.91 -8.52
CA ARG A 115 1.33 13.20 -7.89
C ARG A 115 0.13 13.74 -7.11
N ASN A 116 -1.06 13.68 -7.69
CA ASN A 116 -2.26 14.20 -7.05
C ASN A 116 -2.68 13.35 -5.85
N SER A 117 -2.52 12.03 -5.91
CA SER A 117 -2.79 11.16 -4.76
C SER A 117 -1.91 11.47 -3.56
N ARG A 118 -0.61 11.75 -3.78
CA ARG A 118 0.28 12.23 -2.73
C ARG A 118 -0.18 13.54 -2.11
N GLN A 119 -0.55 14.51 -2.94
CA GLN A 119 -1.05 15.80 -2.46
C GLN A 119 -2.36 15.65 -1.68
N ALA A 120 -3.21 14.69 -2.04
CA ALA A 120 -4.46 14.39 -1.36
C ALA A 120 -4.28 13.65 -0.02
N GLY A 121 -3.06 13.19 0.30
CA GLY A 121 -2.71 12.56 1.58
C GLY A 121 -2.62 11.03 1.55
N PHE A 122 -2.74 10.40 0.38
CA PHE A 122 -2.57 8.94 0.25
C PHE A 122 -1.11 8.53 0.46
N GLN A 123 -0.89 7.43 1.16
CA GLN A 123 0.43 6.83 1.31
C GLN A 123 0.74 6.00 0.06
N VAL A 124 1.70 6.46 -0.74
CA VAL A 124 2.13 5.71 -1.93
C VAL A 124 3.04 4.57 -1.48
N LEU A 125 2.62 3.33 -1.70
CA LEU A 125 3.41 2.16 -1.37
C LEU A 125 4.64 2.07 -2.30
N PRO A 126 5.84 1.71 -1.79
CA PRO A 126 7.08 1.72 -2.56
C PRO A 126 7.07 0.86 -3.84
N HIS A 127 6.24 -0.18 -3.90
CA HIS A 127 6.14 -1.06 -5.06
C HIS A 127 5.57 -0.34 -6.30
N GLU A 128 4.70 0.67 -6.10
CA GLU A 128 4.13 1.49 -7.18
C GLU A 128 5.15 2.49 -7.77
N LEU A 129 6.33 2.61 -7.13
CA LEU A 129 7.39 3.55 -7.48
C LEU A 129 8.71 2.91 -7.84
N VAL A 130 8.77 1.58 -8.06
CA VAL A 130 9.98 1.00 -8.63
C VAL A 130 10.12 1.61 -10.02
N PRO A 131 11.09 2.52 -10.25
CA PRO A 131 11.34 2.99 -11.58
C PRO A 131 11.81 1.75 -12.33
N LEU A 132 11.11 1.34 -13.39
CA LEU A 132 11.59 0.31 -14.30
C LEU A 132 12.81 0.86 -15.04
N ARG A 133 13.91 1.01 -14.32
CA ARG A 133 15.19 1.44 -14.84
C ARG A 133 15.76 0.21 -15.57
N GLY A 134 15.41 0.07 -16.85
CA GLY A 134 16.01 -0.91 -17.74
C GLY A 134 15.12 -2.07 -18.21
N ALA A 135 13.79 -1.93 -18.26
CA ALA A 135 12.98 -2.87 -19.01
C ALA A 135 13.29 -2.72 -20.51
N LYS A 136 14.21 -3.54 -21.03
CA LYS A 136 14.40 -3.68 -22.48
C LYS A 136 13.08 -4.15 -23.08
N GLU A 137 12.61 -3.43 -24.10
CA GLU A 137 11.47 -3.86 -24.91
C GLU A 137 11.71 -5.29 -25.40
N HIS A 138 10.81 -6.21 -25.02
CA HIS A 138 10.80 -7.55 -25.58
C HIS A 138 10.13 -7.50 -26.95
N PRO A 139 10.75 -8.02 -28.03
CA PRO A 139 10.14 -7.95 -29.35
C PRO A 139 8.84 -8.74 -29.36
N ARG A 140 7.73 -8.08 -29.74
CA ARG A 140 6.45 -8.75 -29.97
C ARG A 140 6.60 -9.71 -31.15
N THR A 141 6.64 -11.01 -30.88
CA THR A 141 6.49 -12.04 -31.91
C THR A 141 5.05 -11.96 -32.44
N THR A 142 4.87 -11.33 -33.59
CA THR A 142 3.63 -11.42 -34.37
C THR A 142 3.48 -12.86 -34.89
N GLY A 143 2.88 -13.71 -34.08
CA GLY A 143 2.40 -15.03 -34.47
C GLY A 143 1.14 -14.88 -35.31
N ARG A 144 1.31 -14.84 -36.63
CA ARG A 144 0.25 -14.99 -37.63
C ARG A 144 -0.33 -16.41 -37.51
N ILE A 145 -1.44 -16.57 -36.77
CA ILE A 145 -2.20 -17.82 -36.78
C ILE A 145 -3.14 -17.76 -37.98
N ARG A 146 -2.78 -18.52 -39.03
CA ARG A 146 -3.73 -19.01 -40.03
C ARG A 146 -4.46 -20.19 -39.42
N GLN A 147 -5.79 -20.10 -39.34
CA GLN A 147 -6.73 -21.11 -39.81
C GLN A 147 -7.93 -20.39 -40.41
#